data_AF-F3AUE4-F1
#
_entry.id   AF-F3AUE4-F1
#
_cell.length_a   1.000
_cell.length_b   1.000
_cell.length_c   1.000
_cell.angle_alpha   90.00
_cell.angle_beta   90.00
_cell.angle_gamma   90.00
#
_symmetry.space_group_name_H-M   'P 1'
#
loop_
_entity.id
_entity.type
_entity.pdbx_description
1 polymer ?
#
loop_
_entity_poly.entity_id
_entity_poly.type
_entity_poly.pdbx_seq_one_letter_code
_entity_poly.pdbx_strand_id
1 'polypeptide(L)' 'MSRLRREEDAADKWLREHDPYYADPKKNKRKMVSHPYETPEQERRRRETEIPISSLSSKQRVQFKEVAGAYNEKGEFSL' A
#
# COMPACT_ATOMS: atom_id res chain seq x y z
N MET A 1 21.07 -12.09 -21.25
CA MET A 1 20.14 -12.94 -20.48
C MET A 1 18.80 -12.97 -21.21
N SER A 2 18.52 -14.04 -21.94
CA SER A 2 17.21 -14.24 -22.56
C SER A 2 16.18 -14.35 -21.43
N ARG A 3 15.29 -13.37 -21.31
CA ARG A 3 14.04 -13.57 -20.57
C ARG A 3 13.34 -14.73 -21.26
N LEU A 4 13.25 -15.88 -20.60
CA LEU A 4 12.21 -16.87 -20.86
C LEU A 4 10.90 -16.07 -20.92
N ARG A 5 10.43 -15.78 -22.14
CA ARG A 5 9.13 -15.15 -22.32
C ARG A 5 8.14 -16.26 -22.02
N ARG A 6 7.64 -16.29 -20.79
CA ARG A 6 6.46 -17.07 -20.44
C ARG A 6 5.40 -16.77 -21.50
N GLU A 7 4.83 -17.82 -22.09
CA GLU A 7 3.72 -17.70 -23.03
C GLU A 7 2.53 -17.08 -22.28
N GLU A 8 1.93 -16.00 -22.81
CA GLU A 8 0.78 -15.35 -22.17
C GLU A 8 -0.40 -16.33 -22.16
N ASP A 9 -0.79 -16.77 -20.97
CA ASP A 9 -1.94 -17.64 -20.80
C ASP A 9 -3.26 -16.84 -20.89
N ALA A 10 -4.39 -17.56 -20.84
CA ALA A 10 -5.70 -16.93 -20.94
C ALA A 10 -5.97 -15.90 -19.82
N ALA A 11 -5.38 -16.11 -18.63
CA ALA A 11 -5.54 -15.19 -17.51
C ALA A 11 -4.72 -13.92 -17.72
N ASP A 12 -3.49 -14.05 -18.24
CA ASP A 12 -2.63 -12.91 -18.58
C ASP A 12 -3.31 -12.01 -19.63
N LYS A 13 -3.99 -12.60 -20.62
CA LYS A 13 -4.77 -11.84 -21.62
C LYS A 13 -5.95 -11.11 -21.00
N TRP A 14 -6.71 -11.78 -20.14
CA TRP A 14 -7.87 -11.18 -19.47
C TRP A 14 -7.46 -10.00 -18.60
N LEU A 15 -6.39 -10.15 -17.80
CA LEU A 15 -5.88 -9.09 -16.95
C LEU A 15 -5.36 -7.91 -17.78
N ARG A 16 -4.66 -8.15 -18.89
CA ARG A 16 -4.21 -7.08 -19.78
C ARG A 16 -5.36 -6.25 -20.36
N GLU A 17 -6.51 -6.88 -20.64
CA GLU A 17 -7.67 -6.23 -21.24
C GLU A 17 -8.59 -5.56 -20.21
N HIS A 18 -8.71 -6.15 -19.03
CA HIS A 18 -9.72 -5.75 -18.03
C HIS A 18 -9.15 -5.15 -16.75
N ASP A 19 -7.85 -5.34 -16.48
CA ASP A 19 -7.17 -4.79 -15.31
C ASP A 19 -6.27 -3.61 -15.72
N PRO A 20 -6.68 -2.36 -15.40
CA PRO A 20 -5.89 -1.15 -15.67
C PRO A 20 -4.49 -1.19 -15.07
N TYR A 21 -4.27 -2.01 -14.04
CA TYR A 21 -3.01 -2.10 -13.33
C TYR A 21 -2.08 -3.18 -13.87
N TYR A 22 -2.64 -4.23 -14.47
CA TYR A 22 -1.88 -5.27 -15.16
C TYR A 22 -1.36 -4.78 -16.52
N ALA A 23 -2.12 -3.92 -17.21
CA ALA A 23 -1.75 -3.39 -18.53
C ALA A 23 -0.51 -2.46 -18.52
N ASP A 24 -0.31 -1.66 -17.46
CA ASP A 24 0.81 -0.71 -17.37
C ASP A 24 1.48 -0.69 -15.99
N PRO A 25 2.24 -1.75 -15.63
CA PRO A 25 2.91 -1.84 -14.35
C PRO A 25 3.97 -0.76 -14.15
N LYS A 26 4.54 -0.20 -15.23
CA LYS A 26 5.57 0.85 -15.15
C LYS A 26 4.97 2.18 -14.70
N LYS A 27 3.82 2.56 -15.25
CA LYS A 27 3.11 3.79 -14.87
C LYS A 27 2.67 3.75 -13.40
N ASN A 28 2.22 2.59 -12.92
CA ASN A 28 1.77 2.45 -11.53
C ASN A 28 2.93 2.53 -10.54
N LYS A 29 4.06 1.89 -10.87
CA LYS A 29 5.31 2.05 -10.12
C LYS A 29 5.77 3.51 -10.08
N ARG A 30 5.76 4.21 -11.22
CA ARG A 30 6.16 5.63 -11.30
C ARG A 30 5.26 6.55 -10.47
N LYS A 31 3.96 6.25 -10.41
CA LYS A 31 2.98 7.01 -9.62
C LYS A 31 2.93 6.60 -8.14
N MET A 32 3.70 5.59 -7.74
CA MET A 32 3.66 5.02 -6.39
C MET A 32 2.23 4.70 -5.94
N VAL A 33 1.43 4.09 -6.83
CA VAL A 33 0.06 3.72 -6.48
C VAL A 33 0.10 2.65 -5.40
N SER A 34 -0.37 2.99 -4.21
CA SER A 34 -0.35 2.10 -3.04
C SER A 34 -1.55 1.15 -2.99
N HIS A 35 -2.72 1.58 -3.49
CA HIS A 35 -3.96 0.79 -3.43
C HIS A 35 -4.65 0.72 -4.81
N PRO A 36 -4.10 -0.08 -5.74
CA PRO A 36 -4.61 -0.20 -7.10
C PRO A 36 -6.10 -0.55 -7.21
N TYR A 37 -6.54 -1.49 -6.40
CA TYR A 37 -7.86 -2.13 -6.55
C TYR A 37 -8.92 -1.55 -5.61
N GLU A 38 -8.61 -0.47 -4.90
CA GLU A 38 -9.61 0.16 -4.06
C GLU A 38 -10.69 0.84 -4.88
N THR A 39 -11.93 0.63 -4.48
CA THR A 39 -13.05 1.41 -4.98
C THR A 39 -12.97 2.84 -4.43
N PRO A 40 -13.61 3.82 -5.09
CA PRO A 40 -13.65 5.20 -4.58
C PRO A 40 -14.21 5.30 -3.15
N GLU A 41 -15.15 4.43 -2.79
CA GLU A 41 -15.71 4.38 -1.43
C GLU A 41 -14.71 3.84 -0.40
N GLN A 42 -13.96 2.80 -0.76
CA GLN A 42 -12.88 2.27 0.09
C GLN A 42 -11.79 3.31 0.29
N GLU A 43 -11.41 4.02 -0.77
CA GLU A 43 -10.43 5.11 -0.66
C GLU A 43 -10.93 6.22 0.26
N ARG A 44 -12.21 6.64 0.14
CA ARG A 44 -12.82 7.62 1.03
C ARG A 44 -12.74 7.16 2.49
N ARG A 45 -13.21 5.93 2.77
CA ARG A 45 -13.20 5.37 4.13
C ARG A 45 -11.79 5.27 4.69
N ARG A 46 -10.82 4.86 3.86
CA ARG A 46 -9.41 4.79 4.24
C ARG A 46 -8.88 6.17 4.65
N ARG A 47 -9.12 7.19 3.83
CA ARG A 47 -8.70 8.58 4.11
C ARG A 47 -9.34 9.14 5.38
N GLU A 48 -10.55 8.70 5.73
CA GLU A 48 -11.26 9.12 6.94
C GLU A 48 -10.79 8.38 8.21
N THR A 49 -10.31 7.14 8.09
CA THR A 49 -10.03 6.26 9.23
C THR A 49 -8.53 6.07 9.51
N GLU A 50 -7.68 6.08 8.48
CA GLU A 50 -6.25 5.89 8.65
C GLU A 50 -5.56 7.19 9.05
N ILE A 51 -4.76 7.10 10.11
CA ILE A 51 -3.90 8.19 10.55
C ILE A 51 -2.45 7.76 10.28
N PRO A 52 -1.71 8.48 9.43
CA PRO A 52 -0.29 8.21 9.23
C PRO A 52 0.47 8.22 10.55
N ILE A 53 1.35 7.24 10.75
CA ILE A 53 2.17 7.15 11.96
C ILE A 53 3.00 8.43 12.16
N SER A 54 3.46 9.03 11.06
CA SER A 54 4.18 10.31 11.06
C SER A 54 3.38 11.47 11.66
N SER A 55 2.05 11.47 11.52
CA SER A 55 1.16 12.51 12.07
C SER A 55 0.70 12.24 13.50
N LEU A 56 1.09 11.12 14.13
CA LEU A 56 0.72 10.83 15.51
C LEU A 56 1.43 11.78 16.48
N SER A 57 0.66 12.32 17.43
CA SER A 57 1.19 13.06 18.58
C SER A 57 1.98 12.15 19.52
N SER A 58 2.85 12.70 20.37
CA SER A 58 3.65 11.91 21.33
C SER A 58 2.78 11.01 22.22
N LYS A 59 1.61 11.49 22.66
CA LYS A 59 0.67 10.68 23.46
C LYS A 59 0.12 9.49 22.67
N GLN A 60 -0.25 9.69 21.42
CA GLN A 60 -0.74 8.62 20.55
C GLN A 60 0.37 7.60 20.21
N ARG A 61 1.62 8.05 20.05
CA ARG A 61 2.77 7.15 19.86
C ARG A 61 3.03 6.26 21.08
N VAL A 62 2.88 6.81 22.29
CA VAL A 62 2.97 6.04 23.53
C VAL A 62 1.82 5.02 23.64
N GLN A 63 0.59 5.37 23.28
CA GLN A 63 -0.50 4.39 23.20
C GLN A 63 -0.24 3.31 22.14
N PHE A 64 0.34 3.70 21.01
CA PHE A 64 0.71 2.78 19.94
C PHE A 64 1.81 1.79 20.38
N LYS A 65 2.69 2.15 21.34
CA LYS A 65 3.62 1.20 21.98
C LYS A 65 2.90 0.00 22.58
N GLU A 66 1.79 0.23 23.28
CA GLU A 66 1.06 -0.85 23.98
C GLU A 66 0.51 -1.89 23.00
N VAL A 67 0.21 -1.45 21.76
CA VAL A 67 -0.35 -2.31 20.71
C VAL A 67 0.74 -2.93 19.83
N ALA A 68 1.77 -2.17 19.45
CA ALA A 68 2.73 -2.55 18.42
C ALA A 68 4.18 -2.70 18.91
N GLY A 69 4.48 -2.36 20.17
CA GLY A 69 5.80 -2.53 20.81
C GLY A 69 6.92 -1.62 20.32
N ALA A 70 6.68 -0.78 19.30
CA ALA A 70 7.74 -0.09 18.56
C ALA A 70 8.16 1.30 19.07
N TYR A 71 7.61 1.77 20.21
CA TYR A 71 7.89 3.11 20.75
C TYR A 71 8.28 3.06 22.22
N ASN A 72 9.07 4.01 22.71
CA ASN A 72 9.40 4.15 24.13
C ASN A 72 8.39 5.06 24.87
N GLU A 73 8.53 5.21 26.19
CA GLU A 73 7.63 6.05 27.02
C GLU A 73 7.70 7.55 26.69
N LYS A 74 8.70 7.96 25.91
CA LYS A 74 8.88 9.33 25.41
C LYS A 74 8.31 9.51 24.00
N GLY A 75 7.76 8.46 23.38
CA GLY A 75 7.18 8.48 22.03
C GLY A 75 8.23 8.42 20.91
N GLU A 76 9.47 8.04 21.22
CA GLU A 76 10.53 7.80 20.24
C GLU A 76 10.48 6.35 19.75
N PHE A 77 10.82 6.12 18.49
CA PHE A 77 10.84 4.80 17.90
C PHE A 77 11.99 3.97 18.49
N SER A 78 11.68 2.79 19.04
CA SER A 78 12.67 1.83 19.55
C SER A 78 12.29 0.44 19.05
N LEU A 79 13.14 -0.14 18.20
CA LEU A 79 12.99 -1.48 17.64
C LEU A 79 14.12 -2.39 18.11
#